data_AF-A0A7J7J374-F1
#
_entry.id   AF-A0A7J7J374-F1
#
_cell.length_a   1.000
_cell.length_b   1.000
_cell.length_c   1.000
_cell.angle_alpha   90.00
_cell.angle_beta   90.00
_cell.angle_gamma   90.00
#
_symmetry.space_group_name_H-M   'P 1'
#
loop_
_entity.id
_entity.type
_entity.pdbx_description
1 polymer ?
#
loop_
_entity_poly.entity_id
_entity_poly.type
_entity_poly.pdbx_seq_one_letter_code
_entity_poly.pdbx_strand_id
1 'polypeptide(L)'
;MLVDGKGLLSHRNVSEAHRWAREPTRILSGRDYIRVHDIRYNLFLTGQLKYRMCYQANIFCPVCPDRCHTIRHILQVYLRTHRPRVQRHNMIFKILQAKLAEVGFDVLWKSHIRSKGGLLKPDLIYWHKDTPDTARIIDVSIISDNVHLAVPYRRT
;
A
#
# COMPACT_ATOMS: atom_id res chain seq x y z
N MET A 1 23.07 -2.03 -3.07
CA MET A 1 22.15 -3.10 -3.49
C MET A 1 20.78 -2.86 -2.86
N LEU A 2 19.69 -2.75 -3.63
CA LEU A 2 18.33 -2.65 -3.09
C LEU A 2 17.97 -4.01 -2.49
N VAL A 3 17.83 -4.06 -1.17
CA VAL A 3 17.42 -5.24 -0.41
C VAL A 3 15.95 -5.07 -0.08
N ASP A 4 15.11 -6.03 -0.49
CA ASP A 4 13.69 -6.01 -0.14
C ASP A 4 13.52 -6.03 1.39
N GLY A 5 12.58 -5.24 1.89
CA GLY A 5 12.26 -5.11 3.32
C GLY A 5 12.91 -3.91 4.04
N LYS A 6 13.90 -3.24 3.44
CA LYS A 6 14.63 -2.14 4.10
C LYS A 6 13.76 -0.93 4.48
N GLY A 7 12.74 -0.57 3.69
CA GLY A 7 11.87 0.58 3.98
C GLY A 7 10.67 0.27 4.88
N LEU A 8 10.46 -1.00 5.27
CA LEU A 8 9.41 -1.38 6.23
C LEU A 8 9.97 -1.64 7.65
N LEU A 9 11.16 -1.13 7.99
CA LEU A 9 11.75 -1.34 9.31
C LEU A 9 10.84 -0.91 10.47
N SER A 10 10.10 0.18 10.31
CA SER A 10 9.14 0.67 11.29
C SER A 10 7.83 -0.12 11.32
N HIS A 11 7.53 -0.90 10.27
CA HIS A 11 6.32 -1.71 10.20
C HIS A 11 6.30 -2.81 11.27
N ARG A 12 7.47 -3.27 11.75
CA ARG A 12 7.59 -4.22 12.86
C ARG A 12 6.94 -3.73 14.15
N ASN A 13 6.77 -2.41 14.29
CA ASN A 13 6.18 -1.78 15.47
C ASN A 13 4.64 -1.80 15.44
N VAL A 14 4.02 -2.23 14.32
CA VAL A 14 2.56 -2.29 14.16
C VAL A 14 2.12 -3.75 14.26
N SER A 15 1.91 -4.22 15.50
CA SER A 15 1.66 -5.63 15.79
C SER A 15 0.40 -6.18 15.12
N GLU A 16 -0.62 -5.33 14.99
CA GLU A 16 -1.94 -5.60 14.44
C GLU A 16 -1.86 -5.86 12.94
N ALA A 17 -0.98 -5.14 12.23
CA ALA A 17 -0.73 -5.34 10.81
C ALA A 17 -0.05 -6.69 10.50
N HIS A 18 0.44 -7.38 11.54
CA HIS A 18 1.08 -8.69 11.44
C HIS A 18 0.25 -9.83 12.03
N ARG A 19 -0.89 -9.54 12.66
CA ARG A 19 -1.72 -10.52 13.36
C ARG A 19 -2.16 -11.67 12.46
N TRP A 20 -2.56 -11.36 11.23
CA TRP A 20 -2.98 -12.34 10.22
C TRP A 20 -1.92 -13.42 9.89
N ALA A 21 -0.64 -13.15 10.16
CA ALA A 21 0.45 -14.11 9.90
C ALA A 21 0.61 -15.14 11.03
N ARG A 22 0.09 -14.86 12.23
CA ARG A 22 0.09 -15.77 13.38
C ARG A 22 -1.27 -16.41 13.60
N GLU A 23 -2.33 -15.67 13.29
CA GLU A 23 -3.71 -16.09 13.45
C GLU A 23 -4.32 -16.30 12.06
N PRO A 24 -4.46 -17.55 11.59
CA PRO A 24 -5.11 -17.84 10.33
C PRO A 24 -6.54 -17.30 10.36
N THR A 25 -6.79 -16.28 9.55
CA THR A 25 -8.14 -15.73 9.39
C THR A 25 -8.92 -16.63 8.42
N ARG A 26 -10.22 -16.83 8.64
CA ARG A 26 -11.10 -17.53 7.66
C ARG A 26 -11.20 -16.82 6.29
N ILE A 27 -10.54 -15.67 6.15
CA ILE A 27 -10.56 -14.81 4.97
C ILE A 27 -9.56 -15.28 3.91
N LEU A 28 -8.51 -16.02 4.30
CA LEU A 28 -7.50 -16.54 3.38
C LEU A 28 -7.67 -18.04 3.16
N SER A 29 -7.68 -18.46 1.89
CA SER A 29 -7.49 -19.87 1.56
C SER A 29 -6.09 -20.33 1.99
N GLY A 30 -5.89 -21.63 2.23
CA GLY A 30 -4.55 -22.17 2.55
C GLY A 30 -3.51 -21.85 1.46
N ARG A 31 -3.93 -21.84 0.19
CA ARG A 31 -3.08 -21.43 -0.94
C ARG A 31 -2.68 -19.96 -0.83
N ASP A 32 -3.62 -19.07 -0.54
CA ASP A 32 -3.33 -17.64 -0.42
C ASP A 32 -2.50 -17.35 0.82
N TYR A 33 -2.73 -18.07 1.92
CA TYR A 33 -1.90 -17.99 3.11
C TYR A 33 -0.42 -18.24 2.78
N ILE A 34 -0.10 -19.33 2.07
CA ILE A 34 1.26 -19.64 1.62
C ILE A 34 1.81 -18.51 0.73
N ARG A 35 1.06 -18.07 -0.28
CA ARG A 35 1.51 -17.02 -1.21
C ARG A 35 1.79 -15.68 -0.53
N VAL A 36 0.99 -15.30 0.47
CA VAL A 36 1.22 -14.08 1.21
C VAL A 36 2.50 -14.22 2.07
N HIS A 37 2.79 -15.41 2.59
CA HIS A 37 4.06 -15.70 3.25
C HIS A 37 5.23 -15.62 2.26
N ASP A 38 5.09 -16.15 1.05
CA ASP A 38 6.13 -16.03 0.02
C ASP A 38 6.46 -14.57 -0.31
N ILE A 39 5.44 -13.71 -0.40
CA ILE A 39 5.63 -12.28 -0.61
C ILE A 39 6.31 -11.65 0.62
N ARG A 40 5.87 -11.99 1.82
CA ARG A 40 6.37 -11.41 3.09
C ARG A 40 7.84 -11.76 3.35
N TYR A 41 8.23 -12.99 3.10
CA TYR A 41 9.59 -13.49 3.33
C TYR A 41 10.48 -13.36 2.08
N ASN A 42 10.01 -12.66 1.05
CA ASN A 42 10.74 -12.46 -0.21
C ASN A 42 11.16 -13.78 -0.89
N LEU A 43 10.30 -14.79 -0.81
CA LEU A 43 10.44 -16.09 -1.46
C LEU A 43 9.73 -16.13 -2.82
N PHE A 44 8.94 -15.10 -3.13
CA PHE A 44 8.30 -14.99 -4.43
C PHE A 44 9.35 -14.91 -5.54
N LEU A 45 9.17 -15.70 -6.60
CA LEU A 45 10.17 -15.85 -7.66
C LEU A 45 10.27 -14.56 -8.51
N THR A 46 11.20 -13.69 -8.11
CA THR A 46 11.53 -12.46 -8.81
C THR A 46 12.79 -12.62 -9.67
N GLY A 47 13.06 -11.68 -10.57
CA GLY A 47 14.31 -11.72 -11.36
C GLY A 47 15.54 -11.58 -10.46
N GLN A 48 15.42 -10.78 -9.40
CA GLN A 48 16.46 -10.64 -8.38
C GLN A 48 16.70 -11.96 -7.61
N LEU A 49 15.64 -12.68 -7.23
CA LEU A 49 15.80 -13.99 -6.57
C LEU A 49 16.41 -15.01 -7.51
N LYS A 50 15.96 -15.06 -8.77
CA LYS A 50 16.54 -15.93 -9.81
C LYS A 50 18.03 -15.70 -10.00
N TYR A 51 18.48 -14.44 -10.03
CA TYR A 51 19.90 -14.10 -10.16
C TYR A 51 20.75 -14.55 -8.97
N ARG A 52 20.19 -14.55 -7.76
CA ARG A 52 20.88 -15.11 -6.58
C ARG A 52 21.04 -16.64 -6.67
N MET A 53 20.06 -17.32 -7.28
CA MET A 53 20.04 -18.78 -7.39
C MET A 53 20.83 -19.29 -8.60
N CYS A 54 20.91 -18.50 -9.68
CA CYS A 54 21.56 -18.86 -10.92
C CYS A 54 22.36 -17.66 -11.42
N TYR A 55 23.68 -17.80 -11.41
CA TYR A 55 24.60 -16.84 -11.99
C TYR A 55 24.23 -16.65 -13.47
N GLN A 56 24.09 -15.39 -13.92
CA GLN A 56 23.61 -14.97 -15.26
C GLN A 56 22.09 -14.90 -15.50
N ALA A 57 21.23 -15.16 -14.51
CA ALA A 57 19.79 -14.99 -14.73
C ALA A 57 19.41 -13.51 -14.99
N ASN A 58 18.47 -13.26 -15.89
CA ASN A 58 18.01 -11.90 -16.16
C ASN A 58 17.31 -11.27 -14.94
N ILE A 59 17.85 -10.15 -14.45
CA ILE A 59 17.31 -9.39 -13.32
C ILE A 59 16.21 -8.40 -13.71
N PHE A 60 16.04 -8.10 -14.99
CA PHE A 60 15.14 -7.04 -15.48
C PHE A 60 13.70 -7.54 -15.67
N CYS A 61 12.77 -6.60 -15.58
CA CYS A 61 11.36 -6.88 -15.78
C CYS A 61 11.06 -7.08 -17.28
N PRO A 62 10.29 -8.14 -17.65
CA PRO A 62 9.96 -8.39 -19.05
C PRO A 62 9.02 -7.34 -19.67
N VAL A 63 8.35 -6.51 -18.87
CA VAL A 63 7.45 -5.44 -19.33
C VAL A 63 8.03 -4.05 -19.09
N CYS A 64 8.99 -3.91 -18.18
CA CYS A 64 9.66 -2.64 -17.85
C CYS A 64 11.18 -2.86 -17.94
N PRO A 65 11.77 -2.88 -19.16
CA PRO A 65 13.15 -3.32 -19.36
C PRO A 65 14.19 -2.48 -18.59
N ASP A 66 13.85 -1.24 -18.26
CA ASP A 66 14.65 -0.28 -17.48
C ASP A 66 14.67 -0.56 -15.97
N ARG A 67 13.90 -1.56 -15.49
CA ARG A 67 13.70 -1.80 -14.05
C ARG A 67 14.02 -3.24 -13.67
N CYS A 68 14.72 -3.40 -12.55
CA CYS A 68 14.91 -4.70 -11.93
C CYS A 68 13.56 -5.30 -11.51
N HIS A 69 13.35 -6.57 -11.83
CA HIS A 69 12.19 -7.35 -11.42
C HIS A 69 12.36 -7.78 -9.97
N THR A 70 11.94 -6.90 -9.06
CA THR A 70 11.93 -7.10 -7.60
C THR A 70 10.49 -7.14 -7.08
N ILE A 71 10.27 -7.55 -5.81
CA ILE A 71 8.92 -7.49 -5.21
C ILE A 71 8.42 -6.05 -5.19
N ARG A 72 9.29 -5.09 -4.85
CA ARG A 72 8.98 -3.66 -4.95
C ARG A 72 8.46 -3.29 -6.34
N HIS A 73 9.19 -3.66 -7.39
CA HIS A 73 8.77 -3.34 -8.76
C HIS A 73 7.39 -3.92 -9.07
N ILE A 74 7.19 -5.20 -8.75
CA ILE A 74 5.93 -5.92 -8.97
C ILE A 74 4.79 -5.26 -8.20
N LEU A 75 4.97 -4.92 -6.93
CA LEU A 75 3.87 -4.42 -6.10
C LEU A 75 3.54 -2.96 -6.38
N GLN A 76 4.50 -2.12 -6.76
CA GLN A 76 4.34 -0.66 -6.82
C GLN A 76 4.25 -0.09 -8.23
N VAL A 77 5.02 -0.64 -9.18
CA VAL A 77 5.21 -0.01 -10.49
C VAL A 77 4.59 -0.85 -11.60
N TYR A 78 4.77 -2.16 -11.53
CA TYR A 78 4.47 -3.08 -12.61
C TYR A 78 3.04 -2.93 -13.13
N LEU A 79 2.89 -2.93 -14.46
CA LEU A 79 1.62 -2.61 -15.11
C LEU A 79 0.54 -3.65 -14.78
N ARG A 80 0.90 -4.93 -14.73
CA ARG A 80 -0.08 -6.02 -14.49
C ARG A 80 -0.72 -5.96 -13.10
N THR A 81 -0.05 -5.34 -12.14
CA THR A 81 -0.54 -5.18 -10.76
C THR A 81 -1.19 -3.81 -10.53
N HIS A 82 -1.27 -2.95 -11.55
CA HIS A 82 -1.90 -1.63 -11.43
C HIS A 82 -3.35 -1.71 -10.98
N ARG A 83 -4.19 -2.53 -11.63
CA ARG A 83 -5.59 -2.69 -11.25
C ARG A 83 -5.75 -3.22 -9.81
N PRO A 84 -5.04 -4.29 -9.39
CA PRO A 84 -5.02 -4.70 -7.99
C PRO A 84 -4.55 -3.62 -6.99
N ARG A 85 -3.57 -2.79 -7.34
CA ARG A 85 -3.14 -1.65 -6.50
C ARG A 85 -4.28 -0.67 -6.27
N VAL A 86 -4.95 -0.24 -7.35
CA VAL A 86 -6.09 0.68 -7.28
C VAL A 86 -7.24 0.06 -6.49
N GLN A 87 -7.49 -1.23 -6.63
CA GLN A 87 -8.50 -1.94 -5.83
C GLN A 87 -8.16 -1.95 -4.33
N ARG A 88 -6.89 -2.18 -3.97
CA ARG A 88 -6.42 -2.11 -2.58
C ARG A 88 -6.61 -0.71 -2.00
N HIS A 89 -6.19 0.32 -2.73
CA HIS A 89 -6.40 1.73 -2.36
C HIS A 89 -7.88 2.00 -2.11
N ASN A 90 -8.75 1.72 -3.07
CA ASN A 90 -10.20 1.90 -2.94
C ASN A 90 -10.82 1.10 -1.79
N MET A 91 -10.33 -0.12 -1.50
CA MET A 91 -10.84 -0.93 -0.39
C MET A 91 -10.56 -0.28 0.97
N ILE A 92 -9.38 0.32 1.15
CA ILE A 92 -9.06 1.05 2.38
C ILE A 92 -10.05 2.20 2.60
N PHE A 93 -10.44 2.94 1.55
CA PHE A 93 -11.47 3.99 1.67
C PHE A 93 -12.80 3.45 2.13
N LYS A 94 -13.25 2.31 1.58
CA LYS A 94 -14.52 1.71 2.00
C LYS A 94 -14.50 1.35 3.49
N ILE A 95 -13.38 0.80 3.97
CA ILE A 95 -13.20 0.48 5.39
C ILE A 95 -13.21 1.76 6.24
N LEU A 96 -12.43 2.78 5.84
CA LEU A 96 -12.36 4.06 6.56
C LEU A 96 -13.72 4.76 6.61
N GLN A 97 -14.43 4.81 5.49
CA GLN A 97 -15.76 5.41 5.40
C GLN A 97 -16.74 4.73 6.35
N ALA A 98 -16.79 3.40 6.35
CA ALA A 98 -17.66 2.64 7.25
C ALA A 98 -17.32 2.93 8.72
N LYS A 99 -16.03 2.90 9.06
CA LYS A 99 -15.56 3.13 10.45
C LYS A 99 -15.81 4.56 10.92
N LEU A 100 -15.62 5.55 10.07
CA LEU A 100 -15.89 6.95 10.38
C LEU A 100 -17.40 7.21 10.53
N ALA A 101 -18.23 6.58 9.71
CA ALA A 101 -19.68 6.69 9.84
C ALA A 101 -20.19 6.06 11.15
N GLU A 102 -19.64 4.91 11.58
CA GLU A 102 -19.95 4.26 12.85
C GLU A 102 -19.71 5.18 14.07
N VAL A 103 -18.70 6.06 13.99
CA VAL A 103 -18.34 6.99 15.08
C VAL A 103 -18.85 8.42 14.88
N GLY A 104 -19.88 8.60 14.04
CA GLY A 104 -20.60 9.88 13.93
C GLY A 104 -19.97 10.92 13.00
N PHE A 105 -19.06 10.52 12.11
CA PHE A 105 -18.49 11.41 11.11
C PHE A 105 -19.22 11.28 9.76
N ASP A 106 -19.35 12.41 9.06
CA ASP A 106 -19.68 12.42 7.64
C ASP A 106 -18.39 12.39 6.82
N VAL A 107 -18.47 11.81 5.61
CA VAL A 107 -17.32 11.52 4.78
C VAL A 107 -17.60 11.87 3.32
N LEU A 108 -16.71 12.64 2.70
CA LEU A 108 -16.64 12.86 1.26
C LEU A 108 -15.49 12.07 0.66
N TRP A 109 -15.79 11.27 -0.37
CA TRP A 109 -14.81 10.45 -1.08
C TRP A 109 -14.50 11.04 -2.46
N LYS A 110 -13.21 11.17 -2.81
CA LYS A 110 -12.75 11.71 -4.11
C LYS A 110 -13.37 13.06 -4.47
N SER A 111 -13.47 13.91 -3.47
CA SER A 111 -14.01 15.27 -3.64
C SER A 111 -13.07 16.14 -4.47
N HIS A 112 -13.67 17.06 -5.22
CA HIS A 112 -12.98 18.03 -6.04
C HIS A 112 -13.25 19.42 -5.46
N ILE A 113 -12.24 20.04 -4.85
CA ILE A 113 -12.37 21.35 -4.22
C ILE A 113 -11.66 22.38 -5.09
N ARG A 114 -12.41 23.36 -5.58
CA ARG A 114 -11.81 24.52 -6.24
C ARG A 114 -11.29 25.49 -5.18
N SER A 115 -10.00 25.79 -5.24
CA SER A 115 -9.33 26.79 -4.41
C SER A 115 -8.73 27.89 -5.30
N LYS A 116 -8.32 29.01 -4.70
CA LYS A 116 -7.59 30.09 -5.39
C LYS A 116 -6.31 29.58 -6.08
N GLY A 117 -5.69 28.53 -5.53
CA GLY A 117 -4.50 27.87 -6.10
C GLY A 117 -4.79 26.75 -7.10
N GLY A 118 -6.05 26.52 -7.48
CA GLY A 118 -6.44 25.48 -8.43
C GLY A 118 -7.30 24.37 -7.83
N LEU A 119 -7.38 23.25 -8.55
CA LEU A 119 -8.23 22.11 -8.21
C LEU A 119 -7.51 21.17 -7.25
N LEU A 120 -7.99 21.09 -6.01
CA LEU A 120 -7.54 20.14 -5.01
C LEU A 120 -8.36 18.86 -5.12
N LYS A 121 -7.69 17.70 -5.08
CA LYS A 121 -8.30 16.37 -5.17
C LYS A 121 -7.92 15.51 -3.96
N PRO A 122 -8.39 15.86 -2.75
CA PRO A 122 -8.16 15.02 -1.59
C PRO A 122 -8.89 13.68 -1.78
N ASP A 123 -8.23 12.64 -1.27
CA ASP A 123 -8.69 11.26 -1.30
C ASP A 123 -9.96 11.08 -0.44
N LEU A 124 -9.94 11.56 0.80
CA LEU A 124 -11.08 11.55 1.72
C LEU A 124 -11.08 12.79 2.62
N ILE A 125 -12.26 13.39 2.81
CA ILE A 125 -12.51 14.47 3.77
C ILE A 125 -13.56 14.00 4.76
N TYR A 126 -13.39 14.29 6.05
CA TYR A 126 -14.36 13.93 7.07
C TYR A 126 -14.47 14.98 8.17
N TRP A 127 -15.65 15.13 8.74
CA TRP A 127 -15.94 16.04 9.86
C TRP A 127 -16.98 15.41 10.79
N HIS A 128 -16.97 15.82 12.05
CA HIS A 128 -17.90 15.28 13.03
C HIS A 128 -19.28 15.93 12.83
N LYS A 129 -20.36 15.15 12.92
CA LYS A 129 -21.73 15.66 12.70
C LYS A 129 -22.11 16.77 13.68
N ASP A 130 -21.70 16.62 14.94
CA ASP A 130 -22.04 17.57 16.01
C ASP A 130 -21.11 18.80 16.04
N THR A 131 -19.94 18.72 15.40
CA THR A 131 -18.96 19.82 15.34
C THR A 131 -18.41 19.94 13.91
N PRO A 132 -19.20 20.48 12.97
CA PRO A 132 -18.87 20.52 11.55
C PRO A 132 -17.89 21.63 11.15
N ASP A 133 -17.47 22.46 12.11
CA ASP A 133 -16.52 23.56 11.94
C ASP A 133 -15.09 23.09 11.63
N THR A 134 -14.75 21.85 11.99
CA THR A 134 -13.44 21.24 11.72
C THR A 134 -13.55 20.03 10.81
N ALA A 135 -12.97 20.14 9.61
CA ALA A 135 -12.78 19.03 8.69
C ALA A 135 -11.33 18.54 8.69
N ARG A 136 -11.15 17.22 8.51
CA ARG A 136 -9.84 16.56 8.40
C ARG A 136 -9.74 15.85 7.05
N ILE A 137 -8.52 15.72 6.55
CA ILE A 137 -8.22 15.10 5.26
C ILE A 137 -7.37 13.86 5.49
N ILE A 138 -7.70 12.77 4.80
CA ILE A 138 -6.90 11.55 4.74
C ILE A 138 -6.46 11.32 3.31
N ASP A 139 -5.14 11.23 3.11
CA ASP A 139 -4.52 10.78 1.86
C ASP A 139 -4.00 9.36 2.06
N VAL A 140 -4.53 8.42 1.29
CA VAL A 140 -4.18 7.00 1.44
C VAL A 140 -3.11 6.67 0.43
N SER A 141 -1.97 6.18 0.91
CA SER A 141 -0.88 5.72 0.07
C SER A 141 -0.66 4.22 0.25
N ILE A 142 -0.62 3.48 -0.85
CA ILE A 142 -0.22 2.06 -0.87
C ILE A 142 1.29 2.01 -1.10
N ILE A 143 2.08 2.14 -0.04
CA ILE A 143 3.54 2.12 -0.14
C ILE A 143 4.13 0.71 -0.09
N SER A 144 5.32 0.51 -0.64
CA SER A 144 6.16 -0.65 -0.32
C SER A 144 7.31 -0.24 0.60
N ASP A 145 8.18 -1.20 0.85
CA ASP A 145 9.49 -1.12 1.50
C ASP A 145 10.51 -0.14 0.91
N ASN A 146 10.09 0.91 0.23
CA ASN A 146 10.97 1.87 -0.44
C ASN A 146 10.93 3.27 0.18
N VAL A 147 10.00 3.55 1.09
CA VAL A 147 9.86 4.88 1.71
C VAL A 147 9.68 4.71 3.21
N HIS A 148 10.54 5.37 3.99
CA HIS A 148 10.34 5.46 5.42
C HIS A 148 9.00 6.17 5.68
N LEU A 149 8.10 5.58 6.48
CA LEU A 149 6.74 6.09 6.70
C LEU A 149 6.65 7.58 7.05
N ALA A 150 7.71 8.15 7.64
CA ALA A 150 7.78 9.58 7.97
C ALA A 150 8.10 10.52 6.79
N VAL A 151 8.55 10.01 5.64
CA VAL A 151 8.98 10.81 4.48
C VAL A 151 7.83 11.34 3.63
N PRO A 152 6.74 10.58 3.33
CA PRO A 152 5.61 11.09 2.55
C PRO A 152 4.87 12.26 3.21
N TYR A 153 5.02 12.42 4.52
CA TYR A 153 4.29 13.40 5.33
C TYR A 153 5.15 14.56 5.84
N ARG A 154 6.43 14.66 5.45
CA ARG A 154 7.22 15.87 5.72
C ARG A 154 6.69 16.98 4.82
N ARG A 155 6.14 18.02 5.44
CA ARG A 155 5.79 19.28 4.77
C ARG A 155 7.03 19.82 4.06
N THR A 156 7.04 19.80 2.74
CA THR A 156 7.85 20.71 1.92
C THR A 156 7.16 22.05 1.86
#